data_AF-A0A832F1N3-F1
#
_entry.id   AF-A0A832F1N3-F1
#
_cell.length_a   1.000
_cell.length_b   1.000
_cell.length_c   1.000
_cell.angle_alpha   90.00
_cell.angle_beta   90.00
_cell.angle_gamma   90.00
#
_symmetry.space_group_name_H-M   'P 1'
#
loop_
_entity.id
_entity.type
_entity.pdbx_description
1 polymer ?
#
loop_
_entity_poly.entity_id
_entity_poly.type
_entity_poly.pdbx_seq_one_letter_code
_entity_poly.pdbx_strand_id
1 'polypeptide(L)'
;MREPPGTSCPRHRAAPRPWRRVVPRVVPVSTPSSSTAPGSSTTFSTYDRSVGCGRRSSRCRSPTAPRDEEGRSGALGIVIEHWSFDPFLLVVAALVVLHEKGLANLARRSRPERTRRRRVRSLAFYAGLALLLVTVESPIDYWADYYFYIHMIEHILIMFFAPMLVVAGAPWIPLVHGLPVKMRRRVGRLVLLGSWARPLRAIGRFLGRGVVAVVALNVVMVAWHVPVLFDLAERNQYVHIWLMHASFFVTGVFFWLQIIPSYPIKPKLSGVGQTVAIISTNVVMFLLAMALSIFSSHSWYAPYNHLPGVSLSPFADQQIGAAILWVCGDFWALPALIVVIKRAVEQEGDLNALIERAFGRQRFVAPLGPSEAPRA
;
A
#
# COMPACT_ATOMS: atom_id res chain seq x y z
N MET A 1 -53.91 50.86 -12.42
CA MET A 1 -53.79 49.50 -11.84
C MET A 1 -53.14 48.64 -12.91
N ARG A 2 -51.80 48.58 -12.98
CA ARG A 2 -50.90 47.65 -12.25
C ARG A 2 -51.21 46.18 -12.55
N GLU A 3 -50.69 45.68 -13.67
CA GLU A 3 -50.31 44.28 -13.77
C GLU A 3 -49.00 44.07 -13.00
N PRO A 4 -48.83 42.95 -12.26
CA PRO A 4 -47.63 42.68 -11.51
C PRO A 4 -46.50 42.15 -12.40
N PRO A 5 -45.24 42.54 -12.16
CA PRO A 5 -44.08 41.97 -12.84
C PRO A 5 -43.84 40.52 -12.39
N GLY A 6 -43.57 39.66 -13.36
CA GLY A 6 -43.22 38.26 -13.18
C GLY A 6 -42.03 38.07 -12.24
N THR A 7 -42.19 37.11 -11.33
CA THR A 7 -41.18 36.63 -10.41
C THR A 7 -39.89 36.23 -11.12
N SER A 8 -38.83 36.96 -10.81
CA SER A 8 -37.44 36.62 -11.13
C SER A 8 -37.02 35.32 -10.44
N CYS A 9 -36.68 34.30 -11.23
CA CYS A 9 -36.10 33.05 -10.77
C CYS A 9 -34.64 33.28 -10.32
N PRO A 10 -34.18 32.79 -9.15
CA PRO A 10 -32.81 33.00 -8.71
C PRO A 10 -31.83 32.15 -9.53
N ARG A 11 -30.80 32.80 -10.10
CA ARG A 11 -29.65 32.14 -10.72
C ARG A 11 -28.95 31.26 -9.70
N HIS A 12 -29.17 29.94 -9.76
CA HIS A 12 -28.29 28.97 -9.13
C HIS A 12 -26.89 29.11 -9.73
N ARG A 13 -25.91 29.50 -8.90
CA ARG A 13 -24.49 29.36 -9.22
C ARG A 13 -24.21 27.89 -9.52
N ALA A 14 -23.76 27.60 -10.72
CA ALA A 14 -23.26 26.28 -11.09
C ALA A 14 -22.12 25.88 -10.13
N ALA A 15 -22.29 24.72 -9.48
CA ALA A 15 -21.23 24.06 -8.73
C ALA A 15 -20.08 23.69 -9.70
N PRO A 16 -18.81 23.68 -9.24
CA PRO A 16 -17.68 23.27 -10.07
C PRO A 16 -17.89 21.83 -10.54
N ARG A 17 -17.77 21.60 -11.84
CA ARG A 17 -17.89 20.29 -12.47
C ARG A 17 -16.80 19.36 -11.91
N PRO A 18 -17.13 18.14 -11.45
CA PRO A 18 -16.10 17.15 -11.20
C PRO A 18 -15.42 16.77 -12.52
N TRP A 19 -14.11 16.59 -12.44
CA TRP A 19 -13.21 16.23 -13.53
C TRP A 19 -13.76 15.04 -14.32
N ARG A 20 -14.12 15.26 -15.59
CA ARG A 20 -14.57 14.18 -16.49
C ARG A 20 -13.37 13.33 -16.87
N ARG A 21 -13.32 12.08 -16.39
CA ARG A 21 -12.46 11.02 -16.95
C ARG A 21 -12.82 10.82 -18.42
N VAL A 22 -11.81 10.81 -19.29
CA VAL A 22 -11.96 10.39 -20.69
C VAL A 22 -11.99 8.87 -20.71
N VAL A 23 -13.15 8.29 -21.03
CA VAL A 23 -13.30 6.84 -21.21
C VAL A 23 -13.16 6.55 -22.71
N PRO A 24 -12.23 5.69 -23.17
CA PRO A 24 -12.19 5.28 -24.56
C PRO A 24 -13.41 4.40 -24.90
N ARG A 25 -14.03 4.68 -26.04
CA ARG A 25 -15.18 3.95 -26.56
C ARG A 25 -14.69 2.64 -27.19
N VAL A 26 -14.82 1.52 -26.48
CA VAL A 26 -14.54 0.18 -27.05
C VAL A 26 -15.68 -0.21 -27.99
N VAL A 27 -15.37 -0.44 -29.26
CA VAL A 27 -16.31 -0.96 -30.26
C VAL A 27 -16.38 -2.48 -30.09
N PRO A 28 -17.57 -3.11 -30.03
CA PRO A 28 -17.67 -4.55 -29.85
C PRO A 28 -17.24 -5.28 -31.13
N VAL A 29 -16.30 -6.22 -30.97
CA VAL A 29 -15.92 -7.21 -31.98
C VAL A 29 -17.02 -8.28 -32.02
N SER A 30 -17.67 -8.43 -33.17
CA SER A 30 -18.62 -9.52 -33.43
C SER A 30 -17.88 -10.84 -33.59
N THR A 31 -18.11 -11.79 -32.67
CA THR A 31 -17.69 -13.19 -32.83
C THR A 31 -18.71 -13.95 -33.71
N PRO A 32 -18.30 -14.80 -34.65
CA PRO A 32 -19.22 -15.67 -35.37
C PRO A 32 -19.58 -16.89 -34.49
N SER A 33 -20.87 -17.11 -34.32
CA SER A 33 -21.44 -18.30 -33.69
C SER A 33 -21.28 -19.54 -34.57
N SER A 34 -20.64 -20.59 -34.07
CA SER A 34 -20.73 -21.94 -34.65
C SER A 34 -21.41 -22.88 -33.67
N SER A 35 -22.74 -23.01 -33.82
CA SER A 35 -23.51 -24.11 -33.23
C SER A 35 -23.49 -25.30 -34.20
N THR A 36 -22.96 -26.45 -33.76
CA THR A 36 -23.05 -27.70 -34.50
C THR A 36 -23.92 -28.66 -33.71
N ALA A 37 -25.07 -29.03 -34.26
CA ALA A 37 -25.86 -30.20 -33.89
C ALA A 37 -26.13 -31.02 -35.17
N PRO A 38 -26.27 -32.36 -35.09
CA PRO A 38 -26.20 -33.24 -36.26
C PRO A 38 -27.58 -33.45 -36.89
N GLY A 39 -27.61 -33.52 -38.23
CA GLY A 39 -28.81 -33.85 -39.00
C GLY A 39 -28.45 -34.71 -40.21
N SER A 40 -28.94 -35.94 -40.18
CA SER A 40 -28.98 -36.91 -41.27
C SER A 40 -30.07 -36.56 -42.29
N SER A 41 -29.74 -36.52 -43.58
CA SER A 41 -30.61 -36.87 -44.74
C SER A 41 -29.80 -36.60 -46.03
N THR A 42 -29.31 -37.62 -46.73
CA THR A 42 -29.94 -38.38 -47.82
C THR A 42 -30.34 -37.54 -49.05
N THR A 43 -29.64 -37.84 -50.16
CA THR A 43 -30.07 -37.94 -51.57
C THR A 43 -30.17 -36.73 -52.52
N PHE A 44 -29.42 -36.90 -53.63
CA PHE A 44 -29.75 -36.66 -55.05
C PHE A 44 -29.77 -35.21 -55.58
N SER A 45 -28.76 -34.84 -56.40
CA SER A 45 -28.79 -34.83 -57.89
C SER A 45 -29.46 -33.55 -58.43
N THR A 46 -28.80 -32.69 -59.21
CA THR A 46 -28.49 -32.91 -60.62
C THR A 46 -27.79 -31.66 -61.18
N TYR A 47 -27.01 -31.87 -62.24
CA TYR A 47 -26.79 -31.00 -63.40
C TYR A 47 -25.96 -29.71 -63.27
N ASP A 48 -24.68 -29.93 -63.57
CA ASP A 48 -23.77 -29.15 -64.40
C ASP A 48 -24.43 -28.22 -65.46
N ARG A 49 -23.99 -26.96 -65.48
CA ARG A 49 -24.04 -26.10 -66.66
C ARG A 49 -22.78 -25.25 -66.72
N SER A 50 -21.94 -25.59 -67.69
CA SER A 50 -20.75 -24.90 -68.12
C SER A 50 -21.04 -23.55 -68.77
N VAL A 51 -20.24 -22.53 -68.43
CA VAL A 51 -19.92 -21.39 -69.29
C VAL A 51 -18.45 -21.04 -69.06
N GLY A 52 -17.63 -21.22 -70.09
CA GLY A 52 -16.22 -20.85 -70.08
C GLY A 52 -15.98 -19.37 -70.35
N CYS A 53 -14.79 -18.87 -70.02
CA CYS A 53 -13.81 -18.33 -70.98
C CYS A 53 -12.61 -17.67 -70.26
N GLY A 54 -11.41 -17.85 -70.81
CA GLY A 54 -10.49 -16.71 -71.00
C GLY A 54 -9.52 -16.31 -69.89
N ARG A 55 -8.31 -16.87 -69.97
CA ARG A 55 -7.01 -16.31 -69.56
C ARG A 55 -6.98 -14.80 -69.26
N ARG A 56 -6.43 -14.42 -68.09
CA ARG A 56 -5.30 -13.46 -68.03
C ARG A 56 -4.61 -13.46 -66.66
N SER A 57 -3.31 -13.68 -66.70
CA SER A 57 -2.38 -13.42 -65.60
C SER A 57 -2.34 -11.93 -65.29
N SER A 58 -2.75 -11.54 -64.08
CA SER A 58 -2.41 -10.22 -63.52
C SER A 58 -2.20 -10.35 -62.01
N ARG A 59 -0.95 -10.64 -61.65
CA ARG A 59 -0.19 -10.05 -60.53
C ARG A 59 -1.06 -9.38 -59.44
N CYS A 60 -1.66 -10.17 -58.55
CA CYS A 60 -2.18 -9.64 -57.28
C CYS A 60 -1.03 -9.47 -56.30
N ARG A 61 -0.67 -8.22 -56.09
CA ARG A 61 0.28 -7.73 -55.10
C ARG A 61 -0.27 -8.07 -53.71
N SER A 62 0.48 -8.81 -52.92
CA SER A 62 0.18 -9.05 -51.50
C SER A 62 0.10 -7.71 -50.75
N PRO A 63 -0.92 -7.46 -49.90
CA PRO A 63 -0.81 -6.42 -48.91
C PRO A 63 0.22 -6.91 -47.87
N THR A 64 1.33 -6.19 -47.79
CA THR A 64 2.26 -6.29 -46.67
C THR A 64 1.48 -6.09 -45.38
N ALA A 65 1.46 -7.12 -44.53
CA ALA A 65 1.02 -7.01 -43.15
C ALA A 65 1.82 -5.87 -42.46
N PRO A 66 1.17 -4.95 -41.73
CA PRO A 66 1.92 -4.11 -40.81
C PRO A 66 2.52 -5.04 -39.75
N ARG A 67 3.85 -5.03 -39.63
CA ARG A 67 4.56 -5.70 -38.54
C ARG A 67 4.10 -5.06 -37.24
N ASP A 68 3.63 -5.89 -36.32
CA ASP A 68 3.32 -5.56 -34.95
C ASP A 68 4.57 -5.05 -34.22
N GLU A 69 4.87 -3.76 -34.35
CA GLU A 69 5.81 -3.00 -33.52
C GLU A 69 5.08 -2.31 -32.35
N GLU A 70 3.83 -2.72 -32.04
CA GLU A 70 2.98 -2.08 -31.01
C GLU A 70 3.16 -2.71 -29.61
N GLY A 71 3.89 -3.81 -29.47
CA GLY A 71 3.96 -4.58 -28.22
C GLY A 71 4.94 -4.04 -27.17
N ARG A 72 5.90 -3.18 -27.56
CA ARG A 72 6.98 -2.70 -26.66
C ARG A 72 6.80 -1.26 -26.19
N SER A 73 5.95 -0.48 -26.86
CA SER A 73 5.68 0.92 -26.53
C SER A 73 4.50 1.09 -25.57
N GLY A 74 3.59 0.10 -25.48
CA GLY A 74 2.40 0.19 -24.64
C GLY A 74 2.68 0.22 -23.13
N ALA A 75 3.60 -0.62 -22.62
CA ALA A 75 3.88 -0.67 -21.19
C ALA A 75 4.62 0.58 -20.69
N LEU A 76 5.58 1.09 -21.46
CA LEU A 76 6.30 2.34 -21.11
C LEU A 76 5.43 3.58 -21.34
N GLY A 77 4.60 3.59 -22.40
CA GLY A 77 3.63 4.65 -22.65
C GLY A 77 2.60 4.77 -21.53
N ILE A 78 1.98 3.66 -21.11
CA ILE A 78 1.02 3.62 -19.99
C ILE A 78 1.67 4.10 -18.68
N VAL A 79 2.93 3.71 -18.43
CA VAL A 79 3.68 4.16 -17.25
C VAL A 79 4.01 5.65 -17.27
N ILE A 80 4.04 6.30 -18.44
CA ILE A 80 4.37 7.72 -18.57
C ILE A 80 3.10 8.59 -18.73
N GLU A 81 2.02 8.05 -19.30
CA GLU A 81 0.80 8.79 -19.65
C GLU A 81 -0.21 8.93 -18.50
N HIS A 82 -0.18 8.04 -17.50
CA HIS A 82 -1.13 8.03 -16.38
C HIS A 82 -0.58 8.62 -15.08
N TRP A 83 0.23 9.68 -15.16
CA TRP A 83 0.63 10.44 -13.97
C TRP A 83 -0.41 11.54 -13.68
N SER A 84 -1.06 11.44 -12.54
CA SER A 84 -1.89 12.51 -11.99
C SER A 84 -0.97 13.54 -11.32
N PHE A 85 -1.31 14.83 -11.41
CA PHE A 85 -0.55 15.88 -10.70
C PHE A 85 -1.22 16.12 -9.35
N ASP A 86 -0.98 15.22 -8.38
CA ASP A 86 -1.62 15.29 -7.06
C ASP A 86 -0.78 16.15 -6.07
N PRO A 87 -1.40 16.81 -5.07
CA PRO A 87 -0.67 17.50 -4.00
C PRO A 87 0.33 16.59 -3.27
N PHE A 88 0.20 15.28 -3.38
CA PHE A 88 1.13 14.31 -2.83
C PHE A 88 2.55 14.46 -3.40
N LEU A 89 2.72 14.64 -4.72
CA LEU A 89 4.02 14.90 -5.34
C LEU A 89 4.72 16.14 -4.74
N LEU A 90 3.95 17.20 -4.43
CA LEU A 90 4.49 18.40 -3.80
C LEU A 90 5.00 18.13 -2.37
N VAL A 91 4.28 17.29 -1.62
CA VAL A 91 4.71 16.85 -0.26
C VAL A 91 6.01 16.05 -0.37
N VAL A 92 6.08 15.09 -1.28
CA VAL A 92 7.26 14.27 -1.56
C VAL A 92 8.45 15.15 -1.94
N ALA A 93 8.28 16.06 -2.91
CA ALA A 93 9.32 16.98 -3.34
C ALA A 93 9.81 17.89 -2.21
N ALA A 94 8.88 18.43 -1.40
CA ALA A 94 9.23 19.25 -0.25
C ALA A 94 10.04 18.46 0.79
N LEU A 95 9.70 17.20 1.05
CA LEU A 95 10.46 16.32 1.94
C LEU A 95 11.87 16.04 1.43
N VAL A 96 12.04 15.77 0.12
CA VAL A 96 13.36 15.57 -0.49
C VAL A 96 14.22 16.83 -0.36
N VAL A 97 13.68 18.00 -0.74
CA VAL A 97 14.41 19.28 -0.65
C VAL A 97 14.80 19.58 0.80
N LEU A 98 13.89 19.34 1.75
CA LEU A 98 14.16 19.53 3.17
C LEU A 98 15.26 18.58 3.67
N HIS A 99 15.18 17.31 3.28
CA HIS A 99 16.16 16.30 3.66
C HIS A 99 17.55 16.62 3.11
N GLU A 100 17.66 17.00 1.83
CA GLU A 100 18.92 17.41 1.19
C GLU A 100 19.53 18.65 1.85
N LYS A 101 18.71 19.69 2.14
CA LYS A 101 19.16 20.86 2.92
C LYS A 101 19.69 20.46 4.29
N GLY A 102 19.00 19.53 4.95
CA GLY A 102 19.43 18.97 6.22
C GLY A 102 20.77 18.24 6.15
N LEU A 103 20.95 17.41 5.13
CA LEU A 103 22.21 16.70 4.86
C LEU A 103 23.36 17.67 4.58
N ALA A 104 23.13 18.69 3.75
CA ALA A 104 24.12 19.72 3.46
C ALA A 104 24.53 20.49 4.73
N ASN A 105 23.56 20.89 5.57
CA ASN A 105 23.81 21.57 6.83
C ASN A 105 24.62 20.72 7.81
N LEU A 106 24.36 19.41 7.85
CA LEU A 106 25.08 18.49 8.72
C LEU A 106 26.47 18.14 8.19
N ALA A 107 26.62 18.02 6.87
CA ALA A 107 27.90 17.74 6.23
C ALA A 107 28.93 18.82 6.56
N ARG A 108 28.51 20.10 6.62
CA ARG A 108 29.38 21.24 7.01
C ARG A 108 29.93 21.15 8.44
N ARG A 109 29.33 20.35 9.32
CA ARG A 109 29.67 20.25 10.76
C ARG A 109 30.17 18.88 11.18
N SER A 110 30.20 17.90 10.27
CA SER A 110 30.45 16.49 10.57
C SER A 110 31.70 15.98 9.88
N ARG A 111 32.36 14.99 10.47
CA ARG A 111 33.46 14.26 9.82
C ARG A 111 32.99 13.59 8.51
N PRO A 112 33.82 13.52 7.46
CA PRO A 112 33.47 12.93 6.15
C PRO A 112 32.88 11.52 6.24
N GLU A 113 33.42 10.66 7.10
CA GLU A 113 32.93 9.28 7.31
C GLU A 113 31.47 9.22 7.78
N ARG A 114 31.11 10.09 8.73
CA ARG A 114 29.72 10.19 9.25
C ARG A 114 28.78 10.72 8.18
N THR A 115 29.26 11.62 7.33
CA THR A 115 28.52 12.15 6.18
C THR A 115 28.26 11.04 5.15
N ARG A 116 29.26 10.24 4.79
CA ARG A 116 29.10 9.11 3.86
C ARG A 116 28.11 8.08 4.39
N ARG A 117 28.23 7.66 5.65
CA ARG A 117 27.29 6.71 6.27
C ARG A 117 25.85 7.22 6.26
N ARG A 118 25.66 8.52 6.49
CA ARG A 118 24.34 9.17 6.45
C ARG A 118 23.79 9.23 5.03
N ARG A 119 24.63 9.50 4.01
CA ARG A 119 24.23 9.47 2.59
C ARG A 119 23.76 8.07 2.15
N VAL A 120 24.49 7.02 2.51
CA VAL A 120 24.07 5.63 2.20
C VAL A 120 22.71 5.31 2.81
N ARG A 121 22.47 5.71 4.08
CA ARG A 121 21.14 5.56 4.70
C ARG A 121 20.06 6.39 4.00
N SER A 122 20.42 7.57 3.51
CA SER A 122 19.49 8.44 2.78
C SER A 122 18.98 7.79 1.49
N LEU A 123 19.76 6.92 0.85
CA LEU A 123 19.30 6.16 -0.32
C LEU A 123 18.12 5.24 0.03
N ALA A 124 18.12 4.60 1.19
CA ALA A 124 16.98 3.80 1.64
C ALA A 124 15.73 4.67 1.89
N PHE A 125 15.91 5.87 2.44
CA PHE A 125 14.81 6.84 2.59
C PHE A 125 14.24 7.27 1.23
N TYR A 126 15.10 7.60 0.26
CA TYR A 126 14.66 7.96 -1.09
C TYR A 126 14.04 6.80 -1.84
N ALA A 127 14.55 5.58 -1.66
CA ALA A 127 13.92 4.38 -2.20
C ALA A 127 12.52 4.17 -1.61
N GLY A 128 12.33 4.36 -0.30
CA GLY A 128 11.02 4.27 0.34
C GLY A 128 10.04 5.35 -0.15
N LEU A 129 10.54 6.57 -0.37
CA LEU A 129 9.73 7.67 -0.88
C LEU A 129 9.39 7.51 -2.37
N ALA A 130 10.33 7.01 -3.17
CA ALA A 130 10.09 6.67 -4.56
C ALA A 130 9.11 5.51 -4.68
N LEU A 131 9.23 4.49 -3.82
CA LEU A 131 8.26 3.40 -3.76
C LEU A 131 6.88 3.94 -3.42
N LEU A 132 6.76 4.78 -2.40
CA LEU A 132 5.49 5.40 -2.03
C LEU A 132 4.89 6.25 -3.16
N LEU A 133 5.73 7.03 -3.86
CA LEU A 133 5.29 7.83 -5.00
C LEU A 133 4.82 6.96 -6.16
N VAL A 134 5.57 5.91 -6.50
CA VAL A 134 5.16 4.96 -7.54
C VAL A 134 3.89 4.25 -7.10
N THR A 135 3.73 3.89 -5.84
CA THR A 135 2.52 3.17 -5.44
C THR A 135 1.26 4.04 -5.53
N VAL A 136 1.33 5.31 -5.12
CA VAL A 136 0.17 6.22 -5.07
C VAL A 136 -0.12 6.97 -6.38
N GLU A 137 0.90 7.27 -7.19
CA GLU A 137 0.74 8.16 -8.37
C GLU A 137 0.99 7.44 -9.70
N SER A 138 1.32 6.15 -9.68
CA SER A 138 1.60 5.40 -10.90
C SER A 138 0.36 4.69 -11.43
N PRO A 139 0.47 4.02 -12.60
CA PRO A 139 -0.61 3.17 -13.10
C PRO A 139 -1.08 2.12 -12.11
N ILE A 140 -0.31 1.79 -11.06
CA ILE A 140 -0.75 0.86 -10.02
C ILE A 140 -2.06 1.35 -9.38
N ASP A 141 -2.17 2.62 -8.99
CA ASP A 141 -3.40 3.22 -8.45
C ASP A 141 -4.52 3.20 -9.53
N TYR A 142 -4.17 3.53 -10.77
CA TYR A 142 -5.12 3.44 -11.89
C TYR A 142 -5.69 2.03 -12.07
N TRP A 143 -4.86 1.00 -11.97
CA TRP A 143 -5.29 -0.40 -12.10
C TRP A 143 -5.92 -0.95 -10.81
N ALA A 144 -5.60 -0.38 -9.65
CA ALA A 144 -6.21 -0.71 -8.37
C ALA A 144 -7.70 -0.38 -8.38
N ASP A 145 -8.13 0.69 -9.06
CA ASP A 145 -9.55 1.01 -9.30
C ASP A 145 -10.31 -0.13 -10.04
N TYR A 146 -9.60 -0.98 -10.80
CA TYR A 146 -10.21 -2.04 -11.61
C TYR A 146 -10.05 -3.45 -11.03
N TYR A 147 -8.93 -3.71 -10.36
CA TYR A 147 -8.57 -5.04 -9.87
C TYR A 147 -8.24 -4.99 -8.39
N PHE A 148 -9.02 -5.73 -7.59
CA PHE A 148 -8.84 -5.83 -6.16
C PHE A 148 -7.47 -6.40 -5.79
N TYR A 149 -6.94 -7.36 -6.55
CA TYR A 149 -5.60 -7.90 -6.27
C TYR A 149 -4.50 -6.84 -6.42
N ILE A 150 -4.64 -5.88 -7.35
CA ILE A 150 -3.68 -4.78 -7.53
C ILE A 150 -3.80 -3.80 -6.37
N HIS A 151 -5.03 -3.50 -5.96
CA HIS A 151 -5.30 -2.71 -4.76
C HIS A 151 -4.67 -3.33 -3.49
N MET A 152 -4.69 -4.66 -3.36
CA MET A 152 -3.98 -5.35 -2.26
C MET A 152 -2.46 -5.20 -2.35
N ILE A 153 -1.87 -5.26 -3.54
CA ILE A 153 -0.43 -4.99 -3.74
C ILE A 153 -0.12 -3.55 -3.29
N GLU A 154 -0.95 -2.60 -3.68
CA GLU A 154 -0.82 -1.19 -3.30
C GLU A 154 -0.78 -1.02 -1.78
N HIS A 155 -1.78 -1.56 -1.09
CA HIS A 155 -1.87 -1.51 0.37
C HIS A 155 -0.66 -2.14 1.05
N ILE A 156 -0.17 -3.30 0.58
CA ILE A 156 1.01 -3.96 1.18
C ILE A 156 2.27 -3.10 1.00
N LEU A 157 2.45 -2.49 -0.17
CA LEU A 157 3.60 -1.62 -0.44
C LEU A 157 3.58 -0.38 0.46
N ILE A 158 2.43 0.28 0.60
CA ILE A 158 2.26 1.48 1.45
C ILE A 158 2.37 1.14 2.95
N MET A 159 1.82 0.01 3.38
CA MET A 159 1.72 -0.35 4.79
C MET A 159 3.02 -0.92 5.36
N PHE A 160 3.75 -1.73 4.58
CA PHE A 160 4.94 -2.43 5.06
C PHE A 160 6.23 -1.97 4.38
N PHE A 161 6.32 -2.02 3.06
CA PHE A 161 7.60 -1.84 2.35
C PHE A 161 8.08 -0.38 2.36
N ALA A 162 7.22 0.58 2.02
CA ALA A 162 7.60 2.00 2.03
C ALA A 162 7.99 2.47 3.45
N PRO A 163 7.21 2.19 4.52
CA PRO A 163 7.60 2.49 5.89
C PRO A 163 8.89 1.82 6.34
N MET A 164 9.12 0.56 5.97
CA MET A 164 10.36 -0.16 6.28
C MET A 164 11.58 0.59 5.74
N LEU A 165 11.54 0.98 4.46
CA LEU A 165 12.62 1.70 3.79
C LEU A 165 12.82 3.11 4.40
N VAL A 166 11.73 3.82 4.68
CA VAL A 166 11.77 5.14 5.32
C VAL A 166 12.40 5.06 6.72
N VAL A 167 12.00 4.09 7.54
CA VAL A 167 12.55 3.89 8.88
C VAL A 167 14.01 3.44 8.82
N ALA A 168 14.36 2.53 7.91
CA ALA A 168 15.75 2.09 7.72
C ALA A 168 16.68 3.25 7.32
N GLY A 169 16.16 4.23 6.57
CA GLY A 169 16.92 5.42 6.18
C GLY A 169 17.18 6.43 7.30
N ALA A 170 16.47 6.32 8.43
CA ALA A 170 16.58 7.21 9.59
C ALA A 170 16.61 8.73 9.24
N PRO A 171 15.62 9.25 8.48
CA PRO A 171 15.60 10.61 7.94
C PRO A 171 15.32 11.70 8.98
N TRP A 172 15.06 11.32 10.23
CA TRP A 172 14.55 12.22 11.28
C TRP A 172 15.48 13.41 11.54
N ILE A 173 16.79 13.19 11.64
CA ILE A 173 17.75 14.25 11.96
C ILE A 173 17.97 15.20 10.78
N PRO A 174 18.23 14.71 9.55
CA PRO A 174 18.30 15.60 8.39
C PRO A 174 17.03 16.40 8.19
N LEU A 175 15.84 15.78 8.27
CA LEU A 175 14.57 16.50 8.13
C LEU A 175 14.48 17.68 9.11
N VAL A 176 14.76 17.46 10.41
CA VAL A 176 14.72 18.52 11.43
C VAL A 176 15.77 19.62 11.18
N HIS A 177 16.93 19.28 10.61
CA HIS A 177 17.99 20.25 10.30
C HIS A 177 17.84 20.92 8.93
N GLY A 178 16.93 20.42 8.09
CA GLY A 178 16.50 21.10 6.87
C GLY A 178 15.63 22.31 7.16
N LEU A 179 14.88 22.31 8.27
CA LEU A 179 14.02 23.44 8.63
C LEU A 179 14.86 24.69 8.97
N PRO A 180 14.44 25.89 8.51
CA PRO A 180 15.05 27.14 8.94
C PRO A 180 15.08 27.25 10.46
N VAL A 181 16.16 27.79 11.03
CA VAL A 181 16.35 27.86 12.50
C VAL A 181 15.17 28.56 13.21
N LYS A 182 14.62 29.61 12.59
CA LYS A 182 13.42 30.31 13.09
C LYS A 182 12.19 29.39 13.12
N MET A 183 11.99 28.57 12.09
CA MET A 183 10.88 27.63 11.97
C MET A 183 11.06 26.43 12.90
N ARG A 184 12.28 25.89 13.03
CA ARG A 184 12.61 24.83 14.01
C ARG A 184 12.37 25.29 15.45
N ARG A 185 12.75 26.52 15.78
CA ARG A 185 12.48 27.12 17.10
C ARG A 185 10.99 27.38 17.31
N ARG A 186 10.25 27.84 16.29
CA ARG A 186 8.78 28.01 16.36
C ARG A 186 8.06 26.68 16.52
N VAL A 187 8.31 25.69 15.67
CA VAL A 187 7.72 24.35 15.76
C VAL A 187 8.11 23.68 17.07
N GLY A 188 9.39 23.76 17.47
CA GLY A 188 9.83 23.28 18.79
C GLY A 188 9.07 23.97 19.93
N ARG A 189 8.87 25.30 19.88
CA ARG A 189 8.14 26.03 20.91
C ARG A 189 6.63 25.74 20.87
N LEU A 190 6.02 25.61 19.69
CA LEU A 190 4.60 25.29 19.53
C LEU A 190 4.30 23.86 19.99
N VAL A 191 5.11 22.90 19.54
CA VAL A 191 4.90 21.47 19.78
C VAL A 191 5.42 21.05 21.17
N LEU A 192 6.57 21.55 21.63
CA LEU A 192 7.18 21.17 22.91
C LEU A 192 6.81 22.08 24.08
N LEU A 193 6.47 23.36 23.87
CA LEU A 193 6.14 24.29 24.96
C LEU A 193 4.68 24.78 24.93
N GLY A 194 3.98 24.69 23.79
CA GLY A 194 2.58 25.06 23.69
C GLY A 194 1.65 24.16 24.52
N SER A 195 0.78 24.77 25.32
CA SER A 195 -0.29 24.10 26.07
C SER A 195 -1.28 23.40 25.12
N TRP A 196 -1.56 23.98 23.95
CA TRP A 196 -2.43 23.38 22.92
C TRP A 196 -1.82 22.13 22.25
N ALA A 197 -0.49 21.98 22.25
CA ALA A 197 0.18 20.79 21.72
C ALA A 197 0.34 19.65 22.74
N ARG A 198 -0.19 19.82 23.97
CA ARG A 198 -0.24 18.74 24.99
C ARG A 198 -0.99 17.50 24.50
N PRO A 199 -2.22 17.58 23.95
CA PRO A 199 -2.93 16.40 23.42
C PRO A 199 -2.17 15.73 22.28
N LEU A 200 -1.65 16.51 21.32
CA LEU A 200 -0.90 15.97 20.19
C LEU A 200 0.36 15.19 20.65
N ARG A 201 1.07 15.71 21.66
CA ARG A 201 2.20 14.99 22.29
C ARG A 201 1.77 13.77 23.08
N ALA A 202 0.62 13.82 23.75
CA ALA A 202 0.09 12.67 24.47
C ALA A 202 -0.23 11.54 23.49
N ILE A 203 -0.88 11.86 22.36
CA ILE A 203 -1.17 10.93 21.25
C ILE A 203 0.14 10.39 20.68
N GLY A 204 1.11 11.24 20.34
CA GLY A 204 2.40 10.79 19.80
C GLY A 204 3.19 9.91 20.77
N ARG A 205 3.15 10.20 22.08
CA ARG A 205 3.76 9.33 23.11
C ARG A 205 3.00 8.03 23.26
N PHE A 206 1.68 8.06 23.16
CA PHE A 206 0.79 6.90 23.25
C PHE A 206 1.02 5.96 22.05
N LEU A 207 0.93 6.46 20.81
CA LEU A 207 1.27 5.71 19.60
C LEU A 207 2.73 5.25 19.59
N GLY A 208 3.63 6.03 20.18
CA GLY A 208 5.02 5.65 20.35
C GLY A 208 5.27 4.57 21.40
N ARG A 209 4.26 4.04 22.10
CA ARG A 209 4.40 2.86 22.98
C ARG A 209 4.41 1.62 22.09
N GLY A 210 5.34 0.70 22.33
CA GLY A 210 5.57 -0.44 21.45
C GLY A 210 4.32 -1.26 21.13
N VAL A 211 3.56 -1.64 22.16
CA VAL A 211 2.31 -2.41 22.00
C VAL A 211 1.23 -1.60 21.27
N VAL A 212 1.12 -0.30 21.55
CA VAL A 212 0.11 0.57 20.92
C VAL A 212 0.38 0.72 19.43
N ALA A 213 1.64 0.86 19.01
CA ALA A 213 2.01 0.92 17.61
C ALA A 213 1.57 -0.35 16.84
N VAL A 214 1.80 -1.52 17.43
CA VAL A 214 1.44 -2.82 16.84
C VAL A 214 -0.08 -2.97 16.77
N VAL A 215 -0.79 -2.67 17.86
CA VAL A 215 -2.26 -2.74 17.90
C VAL A 215 -2.87 -1.74 16.92
N ALA A 216 -2.35 -0.52 16.84
CA ALA A 216 -2.84 0.50 15.92
C ALA A 216 -2.71 0.06 14.45
N LEU A 217 -1.57 -0.52 14.06
CA LEU A 217 -1.40 -1.08 12.71
C LEU A 217 -2.44 -2.16 12.42
N ASN A 218 -2.61 -3.13 13.32
CA ASN A 218 -3.54 -4.23 13.13
C ASN A 218 -5.01 -3.76 13.10
N VAL A 219 -5.38 -2.80 13.95
CA VAL A 219 -6.73 -2.22 13.96
C VAL A 219 -7.00 -1.48 12.65
N VAL A 220 -6.06 -0.65 12.18
CA VAL A 220 -6.20 0.06 10.90
C VAL A 220 -6.31 -0.92 9.74
N MET A 221 -5.47 -1.97 9.74
CA MET A 221 -5.52 -3.05 8.74
C MET A 221 -6.91 -3.70 8.70
N VAL A 222 -7.44 -4.16 9.84
CA VAL A 222 -8.75 -4.81 9.88
C VAL A 222 -9.87 -3.82 9.53
N ALA A 223 -9.84 -2.61 10.07
CA ALA A 223 -10.90 -1.61 9.89
C ALA A 223 -11.13 -1.27 8.41
N TRP A 224 -10.05 -1.12 7.64
CA TRP A 224 -10.15 -0.80 6.21
C TRP A 224 -10.54 -1.98 5.33
N HIS A 225 -10.46 -3.22 5.83
CA HIS A 225 -11.00 -4.39 5.13
C HIS A 225 -12.46 -4.71 5.50
N VAL A 226 -13.07 -3.90 6.37
CA VAL A 226 -14.52 -3.97 6.59
C VAL A 226 -15.22 -3.38 5.36
N PRO A 227 -16.15 -4.10 4.70
CA PRO A 227 -16.73 -3.69 3.42
C PRO A 227 -17.33 -2.28 3.43
N VAL A 228 -17.97 -1.87 4.52
CA VAL A 228 -18.58 -0.54 4.65
C VAL A 228 -17.55 0.59 4.60
N LEU A 229 -16.41 0.43 5.28
CA LEU A 229 -15.34 1.44 5.27
C LEU A 229 -14.56 1.40 3.97
N PHE A 230 -14.34 0.20 3.43
CA PHE A 230 -13.68 -0.01 2.16
C PHE A 230 -14.45 0.68 1.02
N ASP A 231 -15.74 0.38 0.88
CA ASP A 231 -16.61 0.97 -0.15
C ASP A 231 -16.67 2.50 -0.02
N LEU A 232 -16.62 3.04 1.21
CA LEU A 232 -16.59 4.48 1.45
C LEU A 232 -15.29 5.11 0.94
N ALA A 233 -14.15 4.45 1.15
CA ALA A 233 -12.87 4.93 0.68
C ALA A 233 -12.81 4.91 -0.85
N GLU A 234 -13.19 3.81 -1.48
CA GLU A 234 -13.23 3.68 -2.95
C GLU A 234 -14.12 4.73 -3.62
N ARG A 235 -15.28 5.03 -3.02
CA ARG A 235 -16.19 6.06 -3.54
C ARG A 235 -15.72 7.49 -3.30
N ASN A 236 -14.78 7.71 -2.38
CA ASN A 236 -14.30 9.04 -2.02
C ASN A 236 -12.77 9.07 -1.93
N GLN A 237 -12.17 9.61 -2.99
CA GLN A 237 -10.72 9.80 -3.13
C GLN A 237 -10.07 10.51 -1.94
N TYR A 238 -10.76 11.45 -1.27
CA TYR A 238 -10.20 12.08 -0.08
C TYR A 238 -10.07 11.10 1.09
N VAL A 239 -11.03 10.19 1.25
CA VAL A 239 -10.99 9.15 2.30
C VAL A 239 -9.96 8.08 1.94
N HIS A 240 -9.89 7.69 0.66
CA HIS A 240 -8.89 6.75 0.16
C HIS A 240 -7.45 7.24 0.43
N ILE A 241 -7.08 8.41 -0.10
CA ILE A 241 -5.70 8.89 -0.03
C ILE A 241 -5.36 9.43 1.38
N TRP A 242 -6.17 10.34 1.92
CA TRP A 242 -5.80 11.06 3.15
C TRP A 242 -6.14 10.31 4.43
N LEU A 243 -7.08 9.36 4.39
CA LEU A 243 -7.47 8.58 5.57
C LEU A 243 -6.88 7.18 5.49
N MET A 244 -7.20 6.41 4.44
CA MET A 244 -6.76 5.02 4.31
C MET A 244 -5.25 4.93 4.09
N HIS A 245 -4.71 5.44 2.98
CA HIS A 245 -3.26 5.38 2.70
C HIS A 245 -2.43 6.06 3.78
N ALA A 246 -2.84 7.25 4.24
CA ALA A 246 -2.12 7.94 5.30
C ALA A 246 -2.12 7.15 6.62
N SER A 247 -3.24 6.52 7.00
CA SER A 247 -3.30 5.69 8.20
C SER A 247 -2.39 4.48 8.09
N PHE A 248 -2.40 3.76 6.96
CA PHE A 248 -1.51 2.63 6.71
C PHE A 248 -0.04 3.01 6.79
N PHE A 249 0.35 4.09 6.11
CA PHE A 249 1.73 4.55 6.12
C PHE A 249 2.17 4.98 7.52
N VAL A 250 1.34 5.77 8.23
CA VAL A 250 1.68 6.29 9.56
C VAL A 250 1.78 5.16 10.58
N THR A 251 0.81 4.25 10.65
CA THR A 251 0.89 3.10 11.56
C THR A 251 2.02 2.15 11.19
N GLY A 252 2.29 1.97 9.89
CA GLY A 252 3.42 1.20 9.39
C GLY A 252 4.76 1.77 9.85
N VAL A 253 4.93 3.09 9.79
CA VAL A 253 6.15 3.77 10.31
C VAL A 253 6.29 3.53 11.82
N PHE A 254 5.21 3.67 12.59
CA PHE A 254 5.25 3.42 14.03
C PHE A 254 5.59 1.97 14.37
N PHE A 255 5.06 1.01 13.61
CA PHE A 255 5.35 -0.41 13.74
C PHE A 255 6.83 -0.70 13.45
N TRP A 256 7.36 -0.24 12.31
CA TRP A 256 8.76 -0.46 11.96
C TRP A 256 9.73 0.26 12.89
N LEU A 257 9.35 1.38 13.51
CA LEU A 257 10.14 2.02 14.58
C LEU A 257 10.27 1.15 15.84
N GLN A 258 9.38 0.17 16.04
CA GLN A 258 9.51 -0.80 17.13
C GLN A 258 10.40 -2.00 16.79
N ILE A 259 10.75 -2.20 15.52
CA ILE A 259 11.52 -3.35 15.05
C ILE A 259 12.92 -2.93 14.60
N ILE A 260 13.01 -1.87 13.79
CA ILE A 260 14.26 -1.39 13.20
C ILE A 260 14.80 -0.21 14.04
N PRO A 261 16.06 -0.27 14.51
CA PRO A 261 16.68 0.85 15.18
C PRO A 261 16.99 1.98 14.20
N SER A 262 16.32 3.12 14.40
CA SER A 262 16.41 4.27 13.52
C SER A 262 16.82 5.53 14.28
N TYR A 263 18.13 5.79 14.36
CA TYR A 263 18.69 6.93 15.09
C TYR A 263 18.00 8.26 14.74
N PRO A 264 17.49 9.03 15.73
CA PRO A 264 17.74 8.95 17.16
C PRO A 264 16.73 8.07 17.93
N ILE A 265 15.70 7.57 17.26
CA ILE A 265 14.62 6.78 17.85
C ILE A 265 15.12 5.34 18.02
N LYS A 266 14.96 4.80 19.22
CA LYS A 266 15.27 3.40 19.52
C LYS A 266 13.99 2.59 19.66
N PRO A 267 13.99 1.31 19.24
CA PRO A 267 12.91 0.37 19.50
C PRO A 267 12.62 0.31 21.00
N LYS A 268 11.34 0.31 21.38
CA LYS A 268 10.93 0.19 22.79
C LYS A 268 10.53 -1.23 23.18
N LEU A 269 10.21 -2.08 22.21
CA LEU A 269 9.91 -3.49 22.44
C LEU A 269 11.21 -4.26 22.70
N SER A 270 11.16 -5.20 23.64
CA SER A 270 12.21 -6.21 23.83
C SER A 270 12.29 -7.13 22.61
N GLY A 271 13.37 -7.91 22.47
CA GLY A 271 13.50 -8.88 21.36
C GLY A 271 12.30 -9.82 21.26
N VAL A 272 11.87 -10.40 22.39
CA VAL A 272 10.65 -11.23 22.47
C VAL A 272 9.40 -10.44 22.07
N GLY A 273 9.27 -9.18 22.53
CA GLY A 273 8.15 -8.32 22.15
C GLY A 273 8.10 -8.00 20.66
N GLN A 274 9.26 -7.85 20.01
CA GLN A 274 9.36 -7.67 18.56
C GLN A 274 8.95 -8.95 17.80
N THR A 275 9.39 -10.12 18.26
CA THR A 275 8.98 -11.41 17.70
C THR A 275 7.47 -11.61 17.79
N VAL A 276 6.89 -11.38 18.98
CA VAL A 276 5.43 -11.48 19.19
C VAL A 276 4.69 -10.46 18.31
N ALA A 277 5.20 -9.25 18.15
CA ALA A 277 4.59 -8.23 17.28
C ALA A 277 4.56 -8.66 15.80
N ILE A 278 5.64 -9.24 15.28
CA ILE A 278 5.70 -9.73 13.90
C ILE A 278 4.75 -10.91 13.71
N ILE A 279 4.81 -11.91 14.60
CA ILE A 279 3.97 -13.11 14.51
C ILE A 279 2.49 -12.74 14.63
N SER A 280 2.11 -11.92 15.62
CA SER A 280 0.71 -11.52 15.80
C SER A 280 0.17 -10.77 14.59
N THR A 281 0.96 -9.86 14.01
CA THR A 281 0.55 -9.12 12.81
C THR A 281 0.40 -10.07 11.61
N ASN A 282 1.32 -11.02 11.44
CA ASN A 282 1.24 -12.03 10.38
C ASN A 282 0.00 -12.94 10.54
N VAL A 283 -0.33 -13.33 11.78
CA VAL A 283 -1.54 -14.10 12.08
C VAL A 283 -2.80 -13.32 11.72
N VAL A 284 -2.86 -12.01 12.01
CA VAL A 284 -4.02 -11.18 11.61
C VAL A 284 -4.14 -11.10 10.08
N MET A 285 -3.03 -10.93 9.36
CA MET A 285 -3.03 -10.96 7.89
C MET A 285 -3.53 -12.31 7.35
N PHE A 286 -3.06 -13.42 7.93
CA PHE A 286 -3.50 -14.76 7.57
C PHE A 286 -5.01 -14.95 7.82
N LEU A 287 -5.52 -14.54 8.98
CA LEU A 287 -6.95 -14.62 9.28
C LEU A 287 -7.79 -13.78 8.31
N LEU A 288 -7.29 -12.62 7.92
CA LEU A 288 -7.96 -11.76 6.95
C LEU A 288 -7.97 -12.39 5.55
N ALA A 289 -6.87 -12.99 5.13
CA ALA A 289 -6.80 -13.74 3.87
C ALA A 289 -7.76 -14.93 3.87
N MET A 290 -7.82 -15.70 4.95
CA MET A 290 -8.77 -16.82 5.13
C MET A 290 -10.22 -16.32 5.07
N ALA A 291 -10.51 -15.20 5.71
CA ALA A 291 -11.84 -14.61 5.72
C ALA A 291 -12.29 -14.17 4.31
N LEU A 292 -11.39 -13.56 3.55
CA LEU A 292 -11.67 -13.10 2.18
C LEU A 292 -11.72 -14.23 1.15
N SER A 293 -11.08 -15.37 1.38
CA SER A 293 -10.99 -16.45 0.39
C SER A 293 -11.78 -17.71 0.73
N ILE A 294 -11.56 -18.28 1.92
CA ILE A 294 -12.05 -19.61 2.30
C ILE A 294 -13.37 -19.52 3.08
N PHE A 295 -13.53 -18.51 3.92
CA PHE A 295 -14.77 -18.31 4.69
C PHE A 295 -15.80 -17.42 3.97
N SER A 296 -15.52 -17.03 2.73
CA SER A 296 -16.47 -16.34 1.86
C SER A 296 -16.81 -17.17 0.63
N SER A 297 -18.05 -17.07 0.18
CA SER A 297 -18.54 -17.65 -1.07
C SER A 297 -18.92 -16.61 -2.13
N HIS A 298 -18.79 -15.32 -1.80
CA HIS A 298 -19.13 -14.19 -2.66
C HIS A 298 -18.13 -13.03 -2.48
N SER A 299 -18.09 -12.13 -3.46
CA SER A 299 -17.29 -10.90 -3.37
C SER A 299 -17.89 -9.94 -2.33
N TRP A 300 -17.06 -9.45 -1.43
CA TRP A 300 -17.48 -8.55 -0.35
C TRP A 300 -17.57 -7.09 -0.80
N TYR A 301 -16.78 -6.73 -1.82
CA TYR A 301 -16.57 -5.35 -2.22
C TYR A 301 -17.46 -5.00 -3.41
N ALA A 302 -18.45 -4.14 -3.17
CA ALA A 302 -19.40 -3.73 -4.21
C ALA A 302 -18.72 -3.03 -5.40
N PRO A 303 -17.72 -2.13 -5.23
CA PRO A 303 -17.11 -1.37 -6.32
C PRO A 303 -16.59 -2.23 -7.50
N TYR A 304 -16.13 -3.45 -7.21
CA TYR A 304 -15.56 -4.35 -8.22
C TYR A 304 -16.59 -5.24 -8.94
N ASN A 305 -17.85 -5.26 -8.49
CA ASN A 305 -18.85 -6.21 -9.00
C ASN A 305 -19.41 -5.87 -10.40
N HIS A 306 -19.19 -4.67 -10.91
CA HIS A 306 -19.90 -4.13 -12.09
C HIS A 306 -18.97 -3.47 -13.12
N LEU A 307 -17.69 -3.81 -13.11
CA LEU A 307 -16.71 -3.21 -14.03
C LEU A 307 -16.80 -3.84 -15.44
N PRO A 308 -17.26 -3.09 -16.47
CA PRO A 308 -17.35 -3.61 -17.82
C PRO A 308 -15.95 -3.72 -18.46
N GLY A 309 -15.63 -4.89 -19.03
CA GLY A 309 -14.36 -5.13 -19.72
C GLY A 309 -13.29 -5.85 -18.89
N VAL A 310 -13.54 -6.10 -17.61
CA VAL A 310 -12.68 -6.95 -16.78
C VAL A 310 -13.02 -8.43 -17.05
N SER A 311 -12.02 -9.22 -17.42
CA SER A 311 -12.19 -10.64 -17.77
C SER A 311 -12.29 -11.59 -16.57
N LEU A 312 -11.91 -11.12 -15.37
CA LEU A 312 -11.89 -11.92 -14.15
C LEU A 312 -13.19 -11.77 -13.37
N SER A 313 -13.68 -12.84 -12.74
CA SER A 313 -14.83 -12.74 -11.84
C SER A 313 -14.44 -11.99 -10.55
N PRO A 314 -15.30 -11.13 -9.99
CA PRO A 314 -14.98 -10.34 -8.80
C PRO A 314 -14.57 -11.19 -7.59
N PHE A 315 -15.16 -12.39 -7.46
CA PHE A 315 -14.81 -13.31 -6.39
C PHE A 315 -13.44 -13.98 -6.62
N ALA A 316 -13.11 -14.35 -7.87
CA ALA A 316 -11.79 -14.87 -8.19
C ALA A 316 -10.70 -13.80 -7.95
N ASP A 317 -11.00 -12.55 -8.27
CA ASP A 317 -10.10 -11.41 -8.00
C ASP A 317 -9.83 -11.26 -6.49
N GLN A 318 -10.90 -11.30 -5.68
CA GLN A 318 -10.80 -11.29 -4.23
C GLN A 318 -9.95 -12.45 -3.68
N GLN A 319 -10.10 -13.65 -4.24
CA GLN A 319 -9.29 -14.82 -3.83
C GLN A 319 -7.80 -14.63 -4.17
N ILE A 320 -7.48 -14.04 -5.33
CA ILE A 320 -6.10 -13.70 -5.68
C ILE A 320 -5.57 -12.61 -4.75
N GLY A 321 -6.34 -11.56 -4.48
CA GLY A 321 -5.97 -10.52 -3.52
C GLY A 321 -5.72 -11.07 -2.11
N ALA A 322 -6.54 -12.01 -1.65
CA ALA A 322 -6.35 -12.71 -0.38
C ALA A 322 -5.07 -13.57 -0.39
N ALA A 323 -4.78 -14.27 -1.49
CA ALA A 323 -3.54 -15.03 -1.63
C ALA A 323 -2.30 -14.14 -1.63
N ILE A 324 -2.37 -12.95 -2.26
CA ILE A 324 -1.31 -11.93 -2.22
C ILE A 324 -1.13 -11.42 -0.80
N LEU A 325 -2.20 -11.07 -0.10
CA LEU A 325 -2.14 -10.63 1.29
C LEU A 325 -1.43 -11.66 2.17
N TRP A 326 -1.72 -12.94 1.96
CA TRP A 326 -1.06 -14.03 2.69
C TRP A 326 0.42 -14.17 2.31
N VAL A 327 0.73 -14.47 1.03
CA VAL A 327 2.09 -14.81 0.58
C VAL A 327 3.03 -13.61 0.63
N CYS A 328 2.58 -12.44 0.18
CA CYS A 328 3.39 -11.23 0.23
C CYS A 328 3.51 -10.67 1.66
N GLY A 329 2.58 -11.03 2.56
CA GLY A 329 2.73 -10.79 4.00
C GLY A 329 3.98 -11.49 4.57
N ASP A 330 4.23 -12.73 4.16
CA ASP A 330 5.40 -13.48 4.63
C ASP A 330 6.74 -12.89 4.13
N PHE A 331 6.74 -12.18 2.99
CA PHE A 331 7.95 -11.58 2.42
C PHE A 331 8.58 -10.50 3.29
N TRP A 332 7.79 -9.78 4.09
CA TRP A 332 8.34 -8.83 5.06
C TRP A 332 8.48 -9.46 6.45
N ALA A 333 7.56 -10.35 6.83
CA ALA A 333 7.53 -10.94 8.16
C ALA A 333 8.70 -11.89 8.41
N LEU A 334 9.03 -12.78 7.46
CA LEU A 334 10.11 -13.76 7.62
C LEU A 334 11.49 -13.10 7.74
N PRO A 335 11.91 -12.18 6.84
CA PRO A 335 13.20 -11.51 6.98
C PRO A 335 13.28 -10.67 8.25
N ALA A 336 12.19 -9.99 8.63
CA ALA A 336 12.15 -9.21 9.87
C ALA A 336 12.34 -10.12 11.09
N LEU A 337 11.65 -11.27 11.13
CA LEU A 337 11.78 -12.24 12.20
C LEU A 337 13.20 -12.80 12.30
N ILE A 338 13.81 -13.17 11.17
CA ILE A 338 15.21 -13.65 11.13
C ILE A 338 16.16 -12.59 11.70
N VAL A 339 15.99 -11.32 11.32
CA VAL A 339 16.84 -10.22 11.81
C VAL A 339 16.64 -9.97 13.30
N VAL A 340 15.41 -10.01 13.80
CA VAL A 340 15.11 -9.84 15.22
C VAL A 340 15.70 -10.98 16.05
N ILE A 341 15.52 -12.22 15.61
CA ILE A 341 16.08 -13.40 16.29
C ILE A 341 17.60 -13.32 16.32
N LYS A 342 18.25 -13.05 15.17
CA LYS A 342 19.72 -12.91 15.11
C LYS A 342 20.22 -11.86 16.10
N ARG A 343 19.58 -10.69 16.13
CA ARG A 343 19.93 -9.62 17.09
C ARG A 343 19.70 -10.03 18.55
N ALA A 344 18.66 -10.79 18.83
CA ALA A 344 18.38 -11.27 20.17
C ALA A 344 19.44 -12.29 20.63
N VAL A 345 19.84 -13.21 19.74
CA VAL A 345 20.92 -14.19 20.00
C VAL A 345 22.27 -13.50 20.20
N GLU A 346 22.62 -12.53 19.35
CA GLU A 346 23.86 -11.75 19.47
C GLU A 346 23.95 -10.95 20.79
N GLN A 347 22.80 -10.54 21.36
CA GLN A 347 22.74 -9.78 22.61
C GLN A 347 22.69 -10.65 23.86
N GLU A 348 22.03 -11.81 23.80
CA GLU A 348 21.74 -12.65 24.97
C GLU A 348 22.60 -13.92 25.05
N GLY A 349 23.34 -14.28 24.00
CA GLY A 349 24.33 -15.37 24.03
C GLY A 349 23.75 -16.79 23.97
N ASP A 350 22.45 -17.00 24.16
CA ASP A 350 21.82 -18.31 23.97
C ASP A 350 20.32 -18.22 23.61
N LEU A 351 19.88 -19.01 22.61
CA LEU A 351 18.47 -19.14 22.19
C LEU A 351 17.60 -19.73 23.31
N ASN A 352 18.18 -20.57 24.17
CA ASN A 352 17.45 -21.22 25.27
C ASN A 352 16.91 -20.19 26.28
N ALA A 353 17.64 -19.10 26.54
CA ALA A 353 17.20 -18.04 27.45
C ALA A 353 15.97 -17.27 26.91
N LEU A 354 15.82 -17.17 25.59
CA LEU A 354 14.64 -16.57 24.94
C LEU A 354 13.43 -17.50 25.03
N ILE A 355 13.63 -18.80 24.79
CA ILE A 355 12.58 -19.82 24.92
C ILE A 355 12.12 -19.91 26.38
N GLU A 356 13.06 -19.91 27.33
CA GLU A 356 12.76 -19.94 28.77
C GLU A 356 12.05 -18.68 29.24
N ARG A 357 12.27 -17.49 28.66
CA ARG A 357 11.47 -16.30 28.99
C ARG A 357 10.11 -16.27 28.31
N ALA A 358 10.01 -16.81 27.10
CA ALA A 358 8.76 -16.86 26.36
C ALA A 358 7.77 -17.87 26.98
N PHE A 359 8.28 -19.00 27.47
CA PHE A 359 7.47 -20.11 28.00
C PHE A 359 7.64 -20.34 29.50
N GLY A 360 8.78 -20.00 30.09
CA GLY A 360 9.10 -20.19 31.50
C GLY A 360 8.72 -18.99 32.36
N ARG A 361 7.42 -18.82 32.59
CA ARG A 361 6.92 -18.02 33.71
C ARG A 361 6.15 -18.89 34.69
N GLN A 362 6.84 -19.87 35.26
CA GLN A 362 6.44 -20.50 36.53
C GLN A 362 7.64 -20.52 37.48
N ARG A 363 7.95 -19.36 38.09
CA ARG A 363 8.65 -19.40 39.37
C ARG A 363 7.59 -19.69 40.43
N PHE A 364 7.45 -20.97 40.76
CA PHE A 364 6.82 -21.41 41.99
C PHE A 364 7.61 -20.76 43.13
N VAL A 365 7.06 -19.71 43.73
CA VAL A 365 7.57 -19.22 45.02
C VAL A 365 7.12 -20.28 46.02
N ALA A 366 8.03 -21.19 46.38
CA ALA A 366 7.79 -22.12 47.47
C ALA A 366 7.44 -21.29 48.73
N PRO A 367 6.36 -21.63 49.47
CA PRO A 367 6.06 -20.93 50.70
C PRO A 367 7.21 -21.18 51.68
N LEU A 368 7.78 -20.09 52.19
CA LEU A 368 8.76 -20.13 53.27
C LEU A 368 8.16 -20.94 54.44
N GLY A 369 8.77 -22.06 54.77
CA GLY A 369 8.43 -22.84 55.95
C GLY A 369 8.61 -22.02 57.23
N PRO A 370 7.84 -22.29 58.29
CA PRO A 370 7.85 -21.47 59.50
C PRO A 370 9.22 -21.48 60.17
N SER A 371 9.69 -20.29 60.55
CA SER A 371 10.93 -20.08 61.29
C SER A 371 10.85 -20.74 62.66
N GLU A 372 11.72 -21.73 62.91
CA GLU A 372 11.99 -22.15 64.28
C GLU A 372 12.73 -21.02 65.02
N ALA A 373 12.11 -20.55 66.10
CA ALA A 373 12.68 -19.56 67.00
C ALA A 373 13.82 -20.18 67.85
N PRO A 374 14.82 -19.40 68.28
CA PRO A 374 15.88 -19.91 69.14
C PRO A 374 15.33 -20.19 70.55
N ARG A 375 15.59 -21.39 71.08
CA ARG A 375 15.41 -21.69 72.51
C ARG A 375 16.59 -21.14 73.32
N ALA A 376 16.21 -20.66 74.50
CA ALA A 376 16.96 -19.96 75.55
C ALA A 376 18.40 -20.40 75.80
#